data_AF-A0A2P4Y5M9-F1
#
_entry.id   AF-A0A2P4Y5M9-F1
#
_cell.length_a   1.000
_cell.length_b   1.000
_cell.length_c   1.000
_cell.angle_alpha   90.00
_cell.angle_beta   90.00
_cell.angle_gamma   90.00
#
_symmetry.space_group_name_H-M   'P 1'
#
loop_
_entity.id
_entity.type
_entity.pdbx_description
1 polymer ?
#
loop_
_entity_poly.entity_id
_entity_poly.type
_entity_poly.pdbx_seq_one_letter_code
_entity_poly.pdbx_strand_id
1 'polypeptide(L)'
;MCVVVVNQLLKNRKKDRTLQAGRDIVGTHLTSSSNQEGGEHEGKTSFGSHISKRTGKRIATKTQVVVVPEDELERIKAETTILTPAEIEALEAQREADQEQQRLTSKARKEHMLKLSEEAARRAPKSEIEQIFSAEKHEIRRRAQVLKDQMHDSVKLMKTLGTRAQAFTIRDQQLKVKKELEEEHHVYDEKMNTLMEIERLESLKRQEHRDEVKKQKRFADRKVLEDQIEDRRRQRQKESEIVAQEAQDMLAKIQRQQEEDSEKEKAKALRAQRSMEEIKKFNDDTLMRKQEVLRKIKEEDDQVLAYQMKKAEDLKRREEEEAERRHEAELRCAKLRSMQEKMANEKAELDELRAKRAAEARERQAREADLAQARKHKEEMDELRRARNDQAMHRERARVKEATLQQREYDSIMVQVESDKARVKAEEEKRKLASMAHRRALQSQIEEKERLKKLTFIKKQEEGQALKEEFARELEKLERIRMEEVGELVEAGVNPLYLSEMKALVIEKQIR
;
A
#
# COMPACT_ATOMS: atom_id res chain seq x y z
N MET A 1 -15.61 20.18 -36.52
CA MET A 1 -14.53 19.30 -36.99
C MET A 1 -14.50 18.12 -36.02
N CYS A 2 -15.06 16.93 -36.28
CA CYS A 2 -15.40 16.24 -37.54
C CYS A 2 -14.21 15.98 -38.49
N VAL A 3 -13.51 14.86 -38.22
CA VAL A 3 -12.80 13.91 -39.10
C VAL A 3 -12.64 12.66 -38.19
N VAL A 4 -13.23 11.47 -38.34
CA VAL A 4 -13.78 10.67 -39.45
C VAL A 4 -12.77 10.20 -40.48
N VAL A 5 -12.39 8.91 -40.40
CA VAL A 5 -12.13 7.91 -41.48
C VAL A 5 -11.39 6.73 -40.82
N VAL A 6 -11.62 5.42 -41.00
CA VAL A 6 -12.64 4.52 -41.61
C VAL A 6 -11.87 3.35 -42.28
N ASN A 7 -12.20 2.11 -41.91
CA ASN A 7 -11.85 0.82 -42.56
C ASN A 7 -10.33 0.47 -42.71
N GLN A 8 -9.91 -0.76 -43.04
CA GLN A 8 -10.54 -2.01 -43.54
C GLN A 8 -9.85 -3.21 -42.82
N LEU A 9 -10.47 -4.26 -42.29
CA LEU A 9 -11.25 -5.35 -42.91
C LEU A 9 -10.57 -6.05 -44.12
N LEU A 10 -10.07 -7.28 -43.94
CA LEU A 10 -10.00 -8.44 -44.89
C LEU A 10 -9.28 -9.61 -44.16
N LYS A 11 -9.95 -10.66 -43.68
CA LYS A 11 -10.44 -11.89 -44.38
C LYS A 11 -9.36 -12.78 -45.01
N ASN A 12 -9.21 -14.02 -44.48
CA ASN A 12 -8.99 -15.34 -45.14
C ASN A 12 -8.20 -16.27 -44.18
N ARG A 13 -8.37 -17.61 -44.10
CA ARG A 13 -9.37 -18.54 -44.67
C ARG A 13 -9.35 -19.87 -43.89
N LYS A 14 -10.55 -20.44 -43.64
CA LYS A 14 -10.99 -21.86 -43.82
C LYS A 14 -9.90 -22.95 -43.76
N LYS A 15 -10.04 -24.02 -42.96
CA LYS A 15 -11.00 -25.16 -43.07
C LYS A 15 -10.87 -26.03 -41.79
N ASP A 16 -11.75 -26.96 -41.38
CA ASP A 16 -12.82 -27.69 -42.08
C ASP A 16 -13.97 -28.13 -41.12
N ARG A 17 -15.19 -28.16 -41.66
CA ARG A 17 -16.26 -29.20 -41.54
C ARG A 17 -16.80 -29.73 -40.18
N THR A 18 -18.09 -29.44 -39.95
CA THR A 18 -19.26 -30.35 -39.75
C THR A 18 -19.13 -31.56 -38.80
N LEU A 19 -20.08 -31.90 -37.92
CA LEU A 19 -21.55 -31.87 -38.04
C LEU A 19 -22.27 -31.49 -36.72
N GLN A 20 -23.59 -31.28 -36.84
CA GLN A 20 -24.51 -30.87 -35.78
C GLN A 20 -25.45 -32.02 -35.41
N ALA A 21 -25.52 -32.39 -34.13
CA ALA A 21 -26.64 -33.11 -33.50
C ALA A 21 -26.53 -32.92 -31.98
N GLY A 22 -27.63 -32.57 -31.30
CA GLY A 22 -27.63 -32.40 -29.85
C GLY A 22 -28.66 -33.29 -29.17
N ARG A 23 -28.45 -33.57 -27.87
CA ARG A 23 -29.48 -33.71 -26.82
C ARG A 23 -28.85 -34.02 -25.45
N ASP A 24 -29.01 -33.07 -24.53
CA ASP A 24 -29.65 -33.22 -23.22
C ASP A 24 -29.46 -34.50 -22.35
N ILE A 25 -29.02 -34.22 -21.10
CA ILE A 25 -29.58 -34.69 -19.81
C ILE A 25 -29.13 -36.06 -19.21
N VAL A 26 -28.35 -35.93 -18.11
CA VAL A 26 -28.37 -36.67 -16.81
C VAL A 26 -28.18 -38.22 -16.77
N GLY A 27 -27.30 -38.69 -15.86
CA GLY A 27 -27.57 -39.94 -15.12
C GLY A 27 -26.39 -40.86 -14.73
N THR A 28 -25.83 -40.65 -13.52
CA THR A 28 -25.51 -41.67 -12.49
C THR A 28 -24.92 -43.07 -12.80
N HIS A 29 -23.79 -43.35 -12.12
CA HIS A 29 -23.41 -44.59 -11.39
C HIS A 29 -23.12 -45.94 -12.09
N LEU A 30 -21.82 -46.32 -12.00
CA LEU A 30 -21.23 -47.54 -11.41
C LEU A 30 -21.52 -48.98 -11.92
N THR A 31 -20.44 -49.78 -11.86
CA THR A 31 -20.31 -51.25 -11.68
C THR A 31 -20.07 -52.17 -12.89
N SER A 32 -19.67 -53.41 -12.53
CA SER A 32 -19.41 -54.65 -13.28
C SER A 32 -18.10 -54.81 -14.08
N SER A 33 -17.19 -55.53 -13.43
CA SER A 33 -16.00 -56.23 -13.95
C SER A 33 -16.34 -57.45 -14.82
N SER A 34 -15.42 -57.80 -15.75
CA SER A 34 -14.95 -59.17 -16.06
C SER A 34 -13.87 -59.09 -17.16
N ASN A 35 -12.59 -59.00 -16.82
CA ASN A 35 -11.63 -60.13 -16.71
C ASN A 35 -11.59 -61.10 -17.91
N GLN A 36 -10.41 -61.20 -18.51
CA GLN A 36 -10.01 -62.10 -19.58
C GLN A 36 -8.84 -63.00 -19.10
N GLU A 37 -8.58 -64.10 -19.80
CA GLU A 37 -7.74 -65.23 -19.37
C GLU A 37 -6.20 -65.00 -19.43
N GLY A 38 -5.41 -65.85 -18.74
CA GLY A 38 -4.04 -66.19 -19.17
C GLY A 38 -2.98 -66.48 -18.08
N GLY A 39 -2.68 -67.78 -17.86
CA GLY A 39 -1.38 -68.35 -17.41
C GLY A 39 -0.73 -67.93 -16.06
N GLU A 40 0.29 -68.61 -15.52
CA GLU A 40 0.78 -69.99 -15.70
C GLU A 40 1.77 -70.38 -14.56
N HIS A 41 2.00 -71.69 -14.37
CA HIS A 41 3.13 -72.38 -13.68
C HIS A 41 3.48 -72.24 -12.16
N GLU A 42 3.34 -73.41 -11.49
CA GLU A 42 4.27 -74.13 -10.58
C GLU A 42 4.75 -73.63 -9.18
N GLY A 43 4.63 -74.56 -8.21
CA GLY A 43 5.30 -74.54 -6.90
C GLY A 43 4.86 -75.71 -6.00
N LYS A 44 5.65 -76.80 -5.93
CA LYS A 44 5.33 -78.04 -5.17
C LYS A 44 5.76 -77.96 -3.69
N THR A 45 4.94 -78.50 -2.78
CA THR A 45 5.30 -79.31 -1.57
C THR A 45 4.04 -79.53 -0.70
N SER A 46 3.96 -80.44 0.28
CA SER A 46 4.12 -81.91 0.27
C SER A 46 3.71 -82.46 1.66
N PHE A 47 3.17 -83.70 1.73
CA PHE A 47 2.68 -84.40 2.95
C PHE A 47 1.44 -83.77 3.64
N GLY A 48 0.48 -84.53 4.16
CA GLY A 48 0.24 -85.98 4.07
C GLY A 48 -0.57 -86.52 5.24
N SER A 49 -1.56 -87.39 5.00
CA SER A 49 -1.84 -88.63 5.75
C SER A 49 -3.19 -89.26 5.31
N HIS A 50 -3.20 -90.58 5.11
CA HIS A 50 -4.40 -91.38 4.81
C HIS A 50 -4.69 -92.37 5.95
N ILE A 51 -5.96 -92.48 6.37
CA ILE A 51 -6.50 -93.61 7.14
C ILE A 51 -7.81 -94.02 6.45
N SER A 52 -7.78 -94.98 5.52
CA SER A 52 -8.00 -96.43 5.74
C SER A 52 -9.47 -96.85 5.73
N LYS A 53 -9.94 -97.31 4.56
CA LYS A 53 -11.10 -98.23 4.47
C LYS A 53 -10.61 -99.67 4.57
N ARG A 54 -11.23 -100.48 5.43
CA ARG A 54 -10.99 -101.93 5.53
C ARG A 54 -12.21 -102.68 5.00
N THR A 55 -12.00 -103.59 4.05
CA THR A 55 -13.00 -104.56 3.60
C THR A 55 -12.72 -105.93 4.24
N GLY A 56 -13.74 -106.53 4.84
CA GLY A 56 -13.71 -107.90 5.39
C GLY A 56 -14.66 -108.81 4.60
N LYS A 57 -14.36 -110.11 4.53
CA LYS A 57 -15.01 -111.05 3.60
C LYS A 57 -15.50 -112.30 4.33
N ARG A 58 -16.69 -112.80 3.92
CA ARG A 58 -17.21 -114.19 3.93
C ARG A 58 -18.40 -114.57 4.86
N ILE A 59 -19.53 -114.86 4.19
CA ILE A 59 -20.27 -116.14 4.16
C ILE A 59 -21.11 -116.58 5.40
N ALA A 60 -22.44 -116.50 5.19
CA ALA A 60 -23.50 -117.50 5.46
C ALA A 60 -24.25 -117.66 6.82
N THR A 61 -25.58 -117.60 6.65
CA THR A 61 -26.69 -118.32 7.33
C THR A 61 -27.35 -117.82 8.63
N LYS A 62 -28.71 -117.74 8.53
CA LYS A 62 -29.78 -117.86 9.55
C LYS A 62 -30.15 -116.65 10.45
N THR A 63 -31.18 -115.92 9.99
CA THR A 63 -32.40 -115.42 10.69
C THR A 63 -32.33 -114.73 12.08
N GLN A 64 -32.79 -113.47 12.10
CA GLN A 64 -33.43 -112.68 13.19
C GLN A 64 -32.56 -112.42 14.45
N VAL A 65 -32.27 -111.17 14.85
CA VAL A 65 -33.17 -110.06 15.24
C VAL A 65 -32.59 -108.70 14.79
N VAL A 66 -33.43 -107.69 14.54
CA VAL A 66 -33.01 -106.31 14.25
C VAL A 66 -33.20 -105.43 15.48
N VAL A 67 -32.14 -104.77 15.94
CA VAL A 67 -32.18 -103.74 16.99
C VAL A 67 -32.08 -102.37 16.31
N VAL A 68 -33.12 -101.55 16.46
CA VAL A 68 -33.18 -100.20 15.89
C VAL A 68 -32.48 -99.23 16.87
N PRO A 69 -31.44 -98.47 16.45
CA PRO A 69 -30.79 -97.46 17.28
C PRO A 69 -31.73 -96.27 17.57
N GLU A 70 -31.48 -95.54 18.66
CA GLU A 70 -32.32 -94.38 19.04
C GLU A 70 -32.41 -93.33 17.93
N ASP A 71 -31.33 -93.07 17.19
CA ASP A 71 -31.33 -92.16 16.03
C ASP A 71 -32.34 -92.59 14.94
N GLU A 72 -32.44 -93.90 14.64
CA GLU A 72 -33.45 -94.42 13.71
C GLU A 72 -34.84 -94.40 14.34
N LEU A 73 -34.96 -94.61 15.67
CA LEU A 73 -36.23 -94.57 16.38
C LEU A 73 -36.81 -93.14 16.44
N GLU A 74 -35.97 -92.13 16.67
CA GLU A 74 -36.34 -90.71 16.65
C GLU A 74 -36.62 -90.24 15.22
N ARG A 75 -35.83 -90.70 14.24
CA ARG A 75 -36.12 -90.45 12.83
C ARG A 75 -37.45 -91.06 12.41
N ILE A 76 -37.75 -92.31 12.80
CA ILE A 76 -39.06 -92.93 12.56
C ILE A 76 -40.18 -92.17 13.26
N LYS A 77 -40.00 -91.70 14.50
CA LYS A 77 -40.99 -90.86 15.20
C LYS A 77 -41.23 -89.53 14.46
N ALA A 78 -40.18 -88.87 13.99
CA ALA A 78 -40.28 -87.63 13.23
C ALA A 78 -40.94 -87.84 11.87
N GLU A 79 -40.58 -88.90 11.14
CA GLU A 79 -41.17 -89.25 9.83
C GLU A 79 -42.60 -89.81 9.94
N THR A 80 -43.03 -90.32 11.10
CA THR A 80 -44.41 -90.79 11.34
C THR A 80 -45.33 -89.74 11.97
N THR A 81 -44.80 -88.57 12.37
CA THR A 81 -45.62 -87.47 12.89
C THR A 81 -46.27 -86.72 11.72
N ILE A 82 -47.58 -86.92 11.53
CA ILE A 82 -48.35 -86.25 10.47
C ILE A 82 -48.55 -84.78 10.86
N LEU A 83 -47.67 -83.91 10.39
CA LEU A 83 -47.77 -82.46 10.58
C LEU A 83 -49.00 -81.91 9.84
N THR A 84 -49.75 -81.03 10.52
CA THR A 84 -50.81 -80.25 9.88
C THR A 84 -50.20 -79.18 8.97
N PRO A 85 -50.92 -78.69 7.94
CA PRO A 85 -50.39 -77.65 7.05
C PRO A 85 -49.97 -76.37 7.80
N ALA A 86 -50.64 -76.02 8.89
CA ALA A 86 -50.28 -74.88 9.73
C ALA A 86 -48.96 -75.09 10.52
N GLU A 87 -48.63 -76.33 10.89
CA GLU A 87 -47.36 -76.67 11.55
C GLU A 87 -46.19 -76.72 10.55
N ILE A 88 -46.47 -77.09 9.30
CA ILE A 88 -45.51 -77.00 8.20
C ILE A 88 -45.18 -75.53 7.91
N GLU A 89 -46.18 -74.68 7.73
CA GLU A 89 -45.99 -73.23 7.56
C GLU A 89 -45.26 -72.59 8.76
N ALA A 90 -45.54 -73.02 9.99
CA ALA A 90 -44.82 -72.54 11.18
C ALA A 90 -43.35 -72.99 11.23
N LEU A 91 -43.04 -74.23 10.81
CA LEU A 91 -41.67 -74.74 10.69
C LEU A 91 -40.90 -74.08 9.55
N GLU A 92 -41.56 -73.80 8.43
CA GLU A 92 -40.98 -73.05 7.32
C GLU A 92 -40.72 -71.60 7.72
N ALA A 93 -41.67 -70.93 8.38
CA ALA A 93 -41.47 -69.57 8.92
C ALA A 93 -40.35 -69.50 9.98
N GLN A 94 -40.18 -70.52 10.82
CA GLN A 94 -39.04 -70.59 11.75
C GLN A 94 -37.72 -70.80 11.00
N ARG A 95 -37.67 -71.68 10.00
CA ARG A 95 -36.48 -71.90 9.16
C ARG A 95 -36.13 -70.66 8.33
N GLU A 96 -37.12 -69.92 7.85
CA GLU A 96 -36.93 -68.63 7.17
C GLU A 96 -36.41 -67.59 8.16
N ALA A 97 -36.99 -67.46 9.35
CA ALA A 97 -36.50 -66.54 10.39
C ALA A 97 -35.05 -66.83 10.81
N ASP A 98 -34.67 -68.10 10.99
CA ASP A 98 -33.30 -68.51 11.28
C ASP A 98 -32.36 -68.21 10.11
N GLN A 99 -32.77 -68.47 8.87
CA GLN A 99 -32.02 -68.09 7.68
C GLN A 99 -31.90 -66.57 7.55
N GLU A 100 -32.92 -65.79 7.91
CA GLU A 100 -32.86 -64.33 7.92
C GLU A 100 -31.91 -63.81 9.00
N GLN A 101 -31.90 -64.38 10.20
CA GLN A 101 -30.92 -64.04 11.24
C GLN A 101 -29.48 -64.39 10.80
N GLN A 102 -29.28 -65.54 10.15
CA GLN A 102 -27.98 -65.90 9.56
C GLN A 102 -27.58 -64.96 8.40
N ARG A 103 -28.54 -64.49 7.60
CA ARG A 103 -28.31 -63.49 6.55
C ARG A 103 -28.02 -62.10 7.13
N LEU A 104 -28.69 -61.69 8.20
CA LEU A 104 -28.47 -60.41 8.88
C LEU A 104 -27.09 -60.37 9.56
N THR A 105 -26.72 -61.41 10.30
CA THR A 105 -25.37 -61.52 10.89
C THR A 105 -24.28 -61.57 9.81
N SER A 106 -24.54 -62.26 8.68
CA SER A 106 -23.63 -62.26 7.52
C SER A 106 -23.54 -60.90 6.81
N LYS A 107 -24.65 -60.15 6.69
CA LYS A 107 -24.67 -58.77 6.18
C LYS A 107 -23.89 -57.84 7.10
N ALA A 108 -24.14 -57.87 8.41
CA ALA A 108 -23.42 -57.06 9.39
C ALA A 108 -21.90 -57.32 9.36
N ARG A 109 -21.47 -58.59 9.23
CA ARG A 109 -20.05 -58.94 9.04
C ARG A 109 -19.49 -58.38 7.72
N LYS A 110 -20.23 -58.47 6.62
CA LYS A 110 -19.83 -57.89 5.32
C LYS A 110 -19.71 -56.38 5.39
N GLU A 111 -20.69 -55.69 5.96
CA GLU A 111 -20.68 -54.22 6.16
C GLU A 111 -19.54 -53.77 7.07
N HIS A 112 -19.26 -54.52 8.15
CA HIS A 112 -18.13 -54.24 9.03
C HIS A 112 -16.79 -54.42 8.27
N MET A 113 -16.61 -55.51 7.54
CA MET A 113 -15.42 -55.73 6.70
C MET A 113 -15.27 -54.67 5.62
N LEU A 114 -16.38 -54.19 5.04
CA LEU A 114 -16.37 -53.16 4.00
C LEU A 114 -15.97 -51.81 4.58
N LYS A 115 -16.51 -51.40 5.74
CA LYS A 115 -16.04 -50.22 6.49
C LYS A 115 -14.56 -50.32 6.85
N LEU A 116 -14.11 -51.46 7.34
CA LEU A 116 -12.71 -51.69 7.73
C LEU A 116 -11.78 -51.66 6.50
N SER A 117 -12.25 -52.09 5.32
CA SER A 117 -11.52 -51.95 4.05
C SER A 117 -11.50 -50.51 3.53
N GLU A 118 -12.57 -49.74 3.70
CA GLU A 118 -12.59 -48.29 3.39
C GLU A 118 -11.64 -47.52 4.31
N GLU A 119 -11.61 -47.84 5.61
CA GLU A 119 -10.68 -47.27 6.57
C GLU A 119 -9.23 -47.64 6.24
N ALA A 120 -8.96 -48.89 5.88
CA ALA A 120 -7.64 -49.32 5.42
C ALA A 120 -7.22 -48.60 4.14
N ALA A 121 -8.12 -48.43 3.16
CA ALA A 121 -7.85 -47.69 1.93
C ALA A 121 -7.60 -46.20 2.18
N ARG A 122 -8.31 -45.56 3.13
CA ARG A 122 -8.06 -44.18 3.55
C ARG A 122 -6.76 -44.00 4.33
N ARG A 123 -6.32 -45.04 5.05
CA ARG A 123 -5.11 -45.05 5.89
C ARG A 123 -3.87 -45.55 5.14
N ALA A 124 -4.02 -46.06 3.93
CA ALA A 124 -2.92 -46.46 3.07
C ALA A 124 -1.97 -45.26 2.83
N PRO A 125 -0.64 -45.45 2.93
CA PRO A 125 0.30 -44.38 2.65
C PRO A 125 0.23 -43.99 1.17
N LYS A 126 0.25 -42.69 0.90
CA LYS A 126 0.27 -42.13 -0.46
C LYS A 126 1.54 -42.56 -1.18
N SER A 127 1.45 -42.78 -2.49
CA SER A 127 2.63 -43.08 -3.32
C SER A 127 3.63 -41.92 -3.31
N GLU A 128 4.93 -42.20 -3.46
CA GLU A 128 5.99 -41.17 -3.44
C GLU A 128 5.72 -40.06 -4.46
N ILE A 129 5.22 -40.41 -5.64
CA ILE A 129 4.81 -39.47 -6.70
C ILE A 129 3.66 -38.57 -6.22
N GLU A 130 2.68 -39.12 -5.51
CA GLU A 130 1.57 -38.35 -4.93
C GLU A 130 2.04 -37.47 -3.76
N GLN A 131 3.04 -37.92 -3.00
CA GLN A 131 3.67 -37.12 -1.94
C GLN A 131 4.37 -35.90 -2.55
N ILE A 132 5.17 -36.08 -3.62
CA ILE A 132 5.83 -34.99 -4.36
C ILE A 132 4.79 -34.00 -4.91
N PHE A 133 3.79 -34.47 -5.67
CA PHE A 133 2.72 -33.59 -6.17
C PHE A 133 1.94 -32.91 -5.05
N SER A 134 1.76 -33.55 -3.89
CA SER A 134 1.14 -32.91 -2.74
C SER A 134 2.02 -31.82 -2.14
N ALA A 135 3.33 -32.04 -2.03
CA ALA A 135 4.31 -31.07 -1.55
C ALA A 135 4.38 -29.85 -2.47
N GLU A 136 4.51 -30.05 -3.79
CA GLU A 136 4.44 -28.98 -4.80
C GLU A 136 3.14 -28.18 -4.69
N LYS A 137 1.99 -28.86 -4.56
CA LYS A 137 0.69 -28.22 -4.39
C LYS A 137 0.59 -27.45 -3.06
N HIS A 138 1.23 -27.93 -2.00
CA HIS A 138 1.33 -27.21 -0.73
C HIS A 138 2.26 -25.99 -0.84
N GLU A 139 3.36 -26.06 -1.58
CA GLU A 139 4.22 -24.92 -1.88
C GLU A 139 3.51 -23.87 -2.73
N ILE A 140 2.82 -24.27 -3.81
CA ILE A 140 2.04 -23.36 -4.65
C ILE A 140 0.98 -22.63 -3.81
N ARG A 141 0.29 -23.36 -2.91
CA ARG A 141 -0.65 -22.76 -1.95
C ARG A 141 0.04 -21.80 -0.97
N ARG A 142 1.20 -22.16 -0.43
CA ARG A 142 1.99 -21.29 0.46
C ARG A 142 2.43 -20.01 -0.26
N ARG A 143 2.99 -20.12 -1.47
CA ARG A 143 3.39 -18.97 -2.31
C ARG A 143 2.19 -18.08 -2.66
N ALA A 144 1.06 -18.67 -3.04
CA ALA A 144 -0.17 -17.93 -3.31
C ALA A 144 -0.72 -17.21 -2.06
N GLN A 145 -0.59 -17.81 -0.88
CA GLN A 145 -0.97 -17.19 0.39
C GLN A 145 -0.06 -15.99 0.71
N VAL A 146 1.27 -16.17 0.64
CA VAL A 146 2.23 -15.07 0.81
C VAL A 146 1.96 -13.93 -0.18
N LEU A 147 1.64 -14.24 -1.45
CA LEU A 147 1.31 -13.22 -2.45
C LEU A 147 0.05 -12.42 -2.07
N LYS A 148 -1.00 -13.08 -1.56
CA LYS A 148 -2.21 -12.39 -1.06
C LYS A 148 -1.88 -11.48 0.12
N ASP A 149 -1.02 -11.94 1.02
CA ASP A 149 -0.65 -11.21 2.23
C ASP A 149 0.19 -9.97 1.88
N GLN A 150 1.07 -10.08 0.88
CA GLN A 150 1.79 -8.94 0.29
C GLN A 150 0.90 -7.96 -0.50
N MET A 151 -0.28 -8.40 -0.96
CA MET A 151 -1.25 -7.52 -1.61
C MET A 151 -2.10 -6.71 -0.63
N HIS A 152 -2.00 -6.96 0.68
CA HIS A 152 -2.66 -6.17 1.71
C HIS A 152 -1.99 -4.80 1.86
N ASP A 153 -2.76 -3.70 1.90
CA ASP A 153 -2.19 -2.35 1.83
C ASP A 153 -1.34 -1.96 3.04
N SER A 154 -1.68 -2.49 4.23
CA SER A 154 -0.83 -2.38 5.42
C SER A 154 0.56 -3.00 5.19
N VAL A 155 0.65 -4.15 4.50
CA VAL A 155 1.93 -4.81 4.21
C VAL A 155 2.71 -4.06 3.14
N LYS A 156 2.04 -3.51 2.11
CA LYS A 156 2.70 -2.61 1.15
C LYS A 156 3.32 -1.39 1.84
N LEU A 157 2.58 -0.77 2.76
CA LEU A 157 3.07 0.36 3.55
C LEU A 157 4.29 -0.04 4.39
N MET A 158 4.24 -1.16 5.12
CA MET A 158 5.38 -1.68 5.88
C MET A 158 6.61 -1.91 4.98
N LYS A 159 6.44 -2.50 3.79
CA LYS A 159 7.53 -2.64 2.80
C LYS A 159 8.11 -1.31 2.34
N THR A 160 7.30 -0.27 2.11
CA THR A 160 7.83 1.07 1.76
C THR A 160 8.61 1.73 2.90
N LEU A 161 8.24 1.47 4.15
CA LEU A 161 9.01 1.92 5.31
C LEU A 161 10.33 1.14 5.43
N GLY A 162 10.31 -0.16 5.16
CA GLY A 162 11.48 -1.03 5.13
C GLY A 162 12.51 -0.64 4.07
N THR A 163 12.10 -0.40 2.82
CA THR A 163 13.01 0.05 1.75
C THR A 163 13.59 1.44 2.02
N ARG A 164 12.82 2.34 2.63
CA ARG A 164 13.33 3.65 3.10
C ARG A 164 14.37 3.49 4.22
N ALA A 165 14.15 2.56 5.16
CA ALA A 165 15.10 2.27 6.24
C ALA A 165 16.41 1.64 5.72
N GLN A 166 16.33 0.75 4.72
CA GLN A 166 17.49 0.25 3.98
C GLN A 166 18.26 1.40 3.31
N ALA A 167 17.57 2.28 2.58
CA ALA A 167 18.20 3.41 1.90
C ALA A 167 18.92 4.37 2.86
N PHE A 168 18.36 4.64 4.04
CA PHE A 168 19.03 5.45 5.07
C PHE A 168 20.25 4.72 5.67
N THR A 169 20.17 3.42 5.89
CA THR A 169 21.33 2.62 6.37
C THR A 169 22.48 2.62 5.36
N ILE A 170 22.18 2.47 4.07
CA ILE A 170 23.17 2.56 2.98
C ILE A 170 23.76 3.97 2.91
N ARG A 171 22.94 5.02 3.07
CA ARG A 171 23.41 6.41 3.09
C ARG A 171 24.38 6.69 4.24
N ASP A 172 24.11 6.16 5.43
CA ASP A 172 25.03 6.29 6.58
C ASP A 172 26.37 5.59 6.31
N GLN A 173 26.36 4.42 5.67
CA GLN A 173 27.58 3.72 5.25
C GLN A 173 28.35 4.55 4.20
N GLN A 174 27.67 5.08 3.19
CA GLN A 174 28.27 5.97 2.19
C GLN A 174 28.88 7.24 2.82
N LEU A 175 28.24 7.81 3.84
CA LEU A 175 28.76 8.98 4.55
C LEU A 175 30.01 8.66 5.40
N LYS A 176 30.14 7.43 5.91
CA LYS A 176 31.39 6.97 6.58
C LYS A 176 32.52 6.80 5.57
N VAL A 177 32.28 5.99 4.52
CA VAL A 177 33.26 5.76 3.43
C VAL A 177 33.71 7.07 2.80
N LYS A 178 32.79 8.03 2.61
CA LYS A 178 33.15 9.36 2.09
C LYS A 178 34.10 10.11 3.02
N LYS A 179 33.89 10.08 4.35
CA LYS A 179 34.79 10.74 5.32
C LYS A 179 36.16 10.09 5.36
N GLU A 180 36.20 8.75 5.40
CA GLU A 180 37.44 7.97 5.34
C GLU A 180 38.25 8.35 4.08
N LEU A 181 37.58 8.45 2.93
CA LEU A 181 38.21 8.90 1.68
C LEU A 181 38.66 10.37 1.70
N GLU A 182 37.88 11.28 2.30
CA GLU A 182 38.28 12.69 2.50
C GLU A 182 39.52 12.81 3.41
N GLU A 183 39.62 11.98 4.45
CA GLU A 183 40.78 11.88 5.35
C GLU A 183 42.01 11.30 4.62
N GLU A 184 41.84 10.24 3.81
CA GLU A 184 42.92 9.69 2.96
C GLU A 184 43.45 10.71 1.93
N HIS A 185 42.55 11.46 1.30
CA HIS A 185 42.92 12.55 0.38
C HIS A 185 43.68 13.67 1.09
N HIS A 186 43.22 14.11 2.27
CA HIS A 186 43.93 15.12 3.07
C HIS A 186 45.36 14.68 3.39
N VAL A 187 45.55 13.44 3.85
CA VAL A 187 46.86 12.87 4.16
C VAL A 187 47.73 12.73 2.90
N TYR A 188 47.15 12.49 1.73
CA TYR A 188 47.87 12.48 0.46
C TYR A 188 48.32 13.90 0.05
N ASP A 189 47.45 14.89 0.16
CA ASP A 189 47.74 16.28 -0.18
C ASP A 189 48.80 16.89 0.76
N GLU A 190 48.76 16.57 2.07
CA GLU A 190 49.83 16.92 3.02
C GLU A 190 51.18 16.33 2.62
N LYS A 191 51.22 15.04 2.22
CA LYS A 191 52.44 14.41 1.70
C LYS A 191 52.93 15.09 0.42
N MET A 192 52.04 15.44 -0.50
CA MET A 192 52.42 16.16 -1.73
C MET A 192 52.97 17.56 -1.42
N ASN A 193 52.34 18.29 -0.51
CA ASN A 193 52.79 19.61 -0.07
C ASN A 193 54.19 19.55 0.59
N THR A 194 54.46 18.54 1.43
CA THR A 194 55.80 18.36 2.01
C THR A 194 56.86 18.01 0.95
N LEU A 195 56.53 17.20 -0.05
CA LEU A 195 57.44 16.91 -1.17
C LEU A 195 57.75 18.15 -2.02
N MET A 196 56.74 18.97 -2.33
CA MET A 196 56.93 20.23 -3.05
C MET A 196 57.77 21.24 -2.24
N GLU A 197 57.58 21.31 -0.93
CA GLU A 197 58.39 22.18 -0.07
C GLU A 197 59.84 21.70 0.03
N ILE A 198 60.08 20.38 0.07
CA ILE A 198 61.44 19.81 0.00
C ILE A 198 62.11 20.22 -1.33
N GLU A 199 61.44 20.07 -2.48
CA GLU A 199 62.00 20.49 -3.76
C GLU A 199 62.29 22.01 -3.81
N ARG A 200 61.38 22.82 -3.27
CA ARG A 200 61.56 24.28 -3.16
C ARG A 200 62.79 24.64 -2.33
N LEU A 201 62.94 24.03 -1.15
CA LEU A 201 64.08 24.24 -0.26
C LEU A 201 65.40 23.74 -0.87
N GLU A 202 65.39 22.60 -1.58
CA GLU A 202 66.56 22.15 -2.32
C GLU A 202 66.94 23.12 -3.44
N SER A 203 65.97 23.64 -4.19
CA SER A 203 66.21 24.61 -5.27
C SER A 203 66.84 25.91 -4.73
N LEU A 204 66.32 26.41 -3.59
CA LEU A 204 66.92 27.53 -2.87
C LEU A 204 68.35 27.22 -2.42
N LYS A 205 68.59 26.07 -1.78
CA LYS A 205 69.93 25.64 -1.36
C LYS A 205 70.92 25.51 -2.53
N ARG A 206 70.47 25.03 -3.70
CA ARG A 206 71.24 25.01 -4.95
C ARG A 206 71.51 26.42 -5.49
N GLN A 207 70.66 27.41 -5.23
CA GLN A 207 70.91 28.81 -5.57
C GLN A 207 71.88 29.47 -4.58
N GLU A 208 71.68 29.29 -3.28
CA GLU A 208 72.58 29.76 -2.22
C GLU A 208 74.01 29.29 -2.47
N HIS A 209 74.22 27.99 -2.70
CA HIS A 209 75.55 27.45 -3.03
C HIS A 209 76.16 28.12 -4.29
N ARG A 210 75.36 28.41 -5.33
CA ARG A 210 75.85 29.14 -6.52
C ARG A 210 76.25 30.57 -6.18
N ASP A 211 75.50 31.25 -5.33
CA ASP A 211 75.79 32.63 -4.92
C ASP A 211 76.94 32.71 -3.90
N GLU A 212 77.13 31.70 -3.05
CA GLU A 212 78.32 31.52 -2.22
C GLU A 212 79.57 31.32 -3.07
N VAL A 213 79.52 30.48 -4.11
CA VAL A 213 80.65 30.31 -5.05
C VAL A 213 80.96 31.61 -5.77
N LYS A 214 79.95 32.39 -6.20
CA LYS A 214 80.16 33.75 -6.74
C LYS A 214 80.74 34.71 -5.71
N LYS A 215 80.36 34.59 -4.43
CA LYS A 215 80.88 35.41 -3.32
C LYS A 215 82.35 35.08 -3.05
N GLN A 216 82.71 33.79 -3.01
CA GLN A 216 84.09 33.31 -2.88
C GLN A 216 84.96 33.77 -4.04
N LYS A 217 84.49 33.65 -5.29
CA LYS A 217 85.17 34.22 -6.47
C LYS A 217 85.41 35.72 -6.33
N ARG A 218 84.37 36.51 -6.01
CA ARG A 218 84.50 37.96 -5.77
C ARG A 218 85.50 38.30 -4.66
N PHE A 219 85.63 37.49 -3.61
CA PHE A 219 86.66 37.69 -2.58
C PHE A 219 88.07 37.36 -3.09
N ALA A 220 88.23 36.29 -3.88
CA ALA A 220 89.50 35.94 -4.51
C ALA A 220 89.94 37.02 -5.52
N ASP A 221 89.03 37.45 -6.40
CA ASP A 221 89.26 38.51 -7.38
C ASP A 221 89.61 39.84 -6.69
N ARG A 222 88.87 40.19 -5.62
CA ARG A 222 89.19 41.36 -4.77
C ARG A 222 90.59 41.26 -4.18
N LYS A 223 90.98 40.11 -3.64
CA LYS A 223 92.31 39.92 -3.04
C LYS A 223 93.41 40.09 -4.09
N VAL A 224 93.24 39.51 -5.29
CA VAL A 224 94.18 39.70 -6.41
C VAL A 224 94.28 41.18 -6.81
N LEU A 225 93.18 41.94 -6.79
CA LEU A 225 93.22 43.39 -7.04
C LEU A 225 93.90 44.17 -5.92
N GLU A 226 93.70 43.79 -4.65
CA GLU A 226 94.41 44.37 -3.50
C GLU A 226 95.92 44.13 -3.61
N ASP A 227 96.35 42.89 -3.90
CA ASP A 227 97.75 42.51 -4.14
C ASP A 227 98.35 43.33 -5.31
N GLN A 228 97.61 43.47 -6.44
CA GLN A 228 98.04 44.30 -7.59
C GLN A 228 98.13 45.79 -7.25
N ILE A 229 97.25 46.32 -6.40
CA ILE A 229 97.29 47.72 -5.97
C ILE A 229 98.50 47.96 -5.06
N GLU A 230 98.82 47.02 -4.17
CA GLU A 230 100.04 47.06 -3.37
C GLU A 230 101.29 47.02 -4.25
N ASP A 231 101.36 46.12 -5.23
CA ASP A 231 102.52 46.04 -6.13
C ASP A 231 102.67 47.29 -7.00
N ARG A 232 101.58 47.86 -7.53
CA ARG A 232 101.62 49.18 -8.21
C ARG A 232 101.96 50.33 -7.25
N ARG A 233 101.71 50.20 -5.95
CA ARG A 233 102.13 51.18 -4.94
C ARG A 233 103.63 51.05 -4.66
N ARG A 234 104.15 49.83 -4.53
CA ARG A 234 105.59 49.53 -4.43
C ARG A 234 106.35 49.99 -5.68
N GLN A 235 105.80 49.79 -6.88
CA GLN A 235 106.37 50.29 -8.14
C GLN A 235 106.41 51.82 -8.15
N ARG A 236 105.29 52.50 -7.89
CA ARG A 236 105.26 53.97 -7.81
C ARG A 236 106.18 54.55 -6.72
N GLN A 237 106.37 53.83 -5.61
CA GLN A 237 107.36 54.21 -4.59
C GLN A 237 108.79 54.15 -5.17
N LYS A 238 109.18 53.04 -5.80
CA LYS A 238 110.47 52.91 -6.49
C LYS A 238 110.66 53.95 -7.61
N GLU A 239 109.63 54.20 -8.41
CA GLU A 239 109.65 55.26 -9.43
C GLU A 239 109.82 56.64 -8.79
N SER A 240 109.15 56.93 -7.68
CA SER A 240 109.34 58.20 -6.95
C SER A 240 110.72 58.32 -6.29
N GLU A 241 111.33 57.21 -5.87
CA GLU A 241 112.70 57.15 -5.37
C GLU A 241 113.71 57.43 -6.50
N ILE A 242 113.50 56.85 -7.68
CA ILE A 242 114.30 57.13 -8.90
C ILE A 242 114.15 58.59 -9.31
N VAL A 243 112.92 59.12 -9.41
CA VAL A 243 112.67 60.53 -9.74
C VAL A 243 113.27 61.46 -8.69
N ALA A 244 113.30 61.07 -7.40
CA ALA A 244 113.97 61.84 -6.35
C ALA A 244 115.50 61.83 -6.51
N GLN A 245 116.10 60.72 -6.92
CA GLN A 245 117.53 60.64 -7.26
C GLN A 245 117.86 61.47 -8.51
N GLU A 246 117.07 61.35 -9.58
CA GLU A 246 117.21 62.18 -10.79
C GLU A 246 117.00 63.66 -10.50
N ALA A 247 116.09 64.02 -9.59
CA ALA A 247 115.88 65.40 -9.15
C ALA A 247 117.05 65.91 -8.30
N GLN A 248 117.69 65.09 -7.47
CA GLN A 248 118.93 65.45 -6.76
C GLN A 248 120.08 65.67 -7.74
N ASP A 249 120.26 64.79 -8.73
CA ASP A 249 121.23 64.95 -9.80
C ASP A 249 120.95 66.19 -10.68
N MET A 250 119.68 66.49 -10.94
CA MET A 250 119.26 67.69 -11.66
C MET A 250 119.52 68.94 -10.83
N LEU A 251 119.22 68.94 -9.52
CA LEU A 251 119.54 70.06 -8.63
C LEU A 251 121.05 70.30 -8.55
N ALA A 252 121.87 69.25 -8.50
CA ALA A 252 123.32 69.37 -8.56
C ALA A 252 123.82 69.96 -9.90
N LYS A 253 123.18 69.62 -11.03
CA LYS A 253 123.44 70.24 -12.35
C LYS A 253 122.98 71.71 -12.39
N ILE A 254 121.80 72.01 -11.84
CA ILE A 254 121.26 73.37 -11.75
C ILE A 254 122.14 74.24 -10.86
N GLN A 255 122.68 73.73 -9.75
CA GLN A 255 123.62 74.46 -8.90
C GLN A 255 124.89 74.85 -9.66
N ARG A 256 125.51 73.92 -10.39
CA ARG A 256 126.66 74.22 -11.27
C ARG A 256 126.31 75.26 -12.35
N GLN A 257 125.13 75.13 -12.98
CA GLN A 257 124.65 76.12 -13.95
C GLN A 257 124.34 77.48 -13.32
N GLN A 258 123.82 77.53 -12.09
CA GLN A 258 123.58 78.77 -11.36
C GLN A 258 124.88 79.45 -10.93
N GLU A 259 125.93 78.69 -10.61
CA GLU A 259 127.26 79.25 -10.38
C GLU A 259 127.75 79.95 -11.66
N GLU A 260 127.78 79.24 -12.80
CA GLU A 260 128.12 79.80 -14.12
C GLU A 260 127.22 80.97 -14.55
N ASP A 261 125.91 80.89 -14.30
CA ASP A 261 124.96 81.95 -14.66
C ASP A 261 125.05 83.14 -13.70
N SER A 262 125.45 82.96 -12.44
CA SER A 262 125.72 84.08 -11.53
C SER A 262 126.90 84.93 -12.01
N GLU A 263 127.90 84.30 -12.65
CA GLU A 263 129.00 85.01 -13.31
C GLU A 263 128.50 85.81 -14.53
N LYS A 264 127.59 85.22 -15.32
CA LYS A 264 126.94 85.89 -16.48
C LYS A 264 125.95 86.98 -16.06
N GLU A 265 125.23 86.83 -14.95
CA GLU A 265 124.27 87.82 -14.45
C GLU A 265 124.96 89.03 -13.83
N LYS A 266 126.09 88.86 -13.13
CA LYS A 266 126.95 89.99 -12.74
C LYS A 266 127.34 90.85 -13.96
N ALA A 267 127.59 90.22 -15.11
CA ALA A 267 127.85 90.92 -16.37
C ALA A 267 126.59 91.53 -17.03
N LYS A 268 125.38 90.97 -16.81
CA LYS A 268 124.11 91.51 -17.33
C LYS A 268 123.51 92.63 -16.47
N ALA A 269 123.61 92.58 -15.14
CA ALA A 269 123.08 93.59 -14.23
C ALA A 269 123.69 94.98 -14.51
N LEU A 270 125.00 95.02 -14.81
CA LEU A 270 125.74 96.19 -15.29
C LEU A 270 125.18 96.80 -16.60
N ARG A 271 124.39 96.05 -17.38
CA ARG A 271 123.67 96.53 -18.57
C ARG A 271 122.21 96.90 -18.25
N ALA A 272 121.50 96.10 -17.46
CA ALA A 272 120.05 96.23 -17.26
C ALA A 272 119.64 97.42 -16.37
N GLN A 273 120.50 97.89 -15.45
CA GLN A 273 120.25 99.14 -14.71
C GLN A 273 120.01 100.35 -15.64
N ARG A 274 120.52 100.29 -16.88
CA ARG A 274 120.45 101.38 -17.86
C ARG A 274 119.09 101.52 -18.57
N SER A 275 118.07 100.68 -18.28
CA SER A 275 116.80 100.69 -19.04
C SER A 275 115.51 100.69 -18.21
N MET A 276 115.54 100.47 -16.89
CA MET A 276 114.30 100.28 -16.10
C MET A 276 113.60 101.59 -15.72
N GLU A 277 114.29 102.73 -15.86
CA GLU A 277 113.77 104.06 -15.50
C GLU A 277 112.65 104.56 -16.43
N GLU A 278 112.41 103.88 -17.56
CA GLU A 278 111.57 104.37 -18.66
C GLU A 278 110.07 104.00 -18.54
N ILE A 279 109.70 102.87 -17.91
CA ILE A 279 108.40 102.20 -18.15
C ILE A 279 107.25 102.52 -17.17
N LYS A 280 107.52 102.90 -15.91
CA LYS A 280 106.53 102.87 -14.79
C LYS A 280 105.26 103.77 -14.91
N LYS A 281 105.02 104.46 -16.02
CA LYS A 281 104.10 105.61 -16.11
C LYS A 281 102.71 105.32 -16.72
N PHE A 282 102.34 104.05 -16.98
CA PHE A 282 101.26 103.73 -17.94
C PHE A 282 100.00 103.01 -17.42
N ASN A 283 99.94 102.48 -16.19
CA ASN A 283 99.04 101.34 -15.89
C ASN A 283 97.74 101.58 -15.08
N ASP A 284 97.53 102.74 -14.45
CA ASP A 284 96.54 102.84 -13.35
C ASP A 284 95.05 102.98 -13.77
N ASP A 285 94.73 103.13 -15.06
CA ASP A 285 93.42 103.64 -15.52
C ASP A 285 92.24 102.64 -15.68
N THR A 286 92.44 101.32 -15.53
CA THR A 286 91.51 100.31 -16.12
C THR A 286 90.42 99.70 -15.22
N LEU A 287 90.41 99.97 -13.91
CA LEU A 287 89.71 99.09 -12.93
C LEU A 287 88.16 99.20 -12.83
N MET A 288 87.56 100.35 -13.16
CA MET A 288 86.29 100.80 -12.54
C MET A 288 84.95 100.24 -13.08
N ARG A 289 84.89 99.39 -14.11
CA ARG A 289 83.66 99.18 -14.93
C ARG A 289 82.73 97.99 -14.59
N LYS A 290 82.89 97.24 -13.49
CA LYS A 290 82.34 95.86 -13.37
C LYS A 290 81.13 95.57 -12.45
N GLN A 291 80.50 96.54 -11.78
CA GLN A 291 79.66 96.23 -10.59
C GLN A 291 78.12 96.12 -10.74
N GLU A 292 77.51 96.44 -11.90
CA GLU A 292 76.06 96.74 -11.95
C GLU A 292 75.08 95.56 -12.21
N VAL A 293 75.55 94.38 -12.60
CA VAL A 293 74.71 93.34 -13.27
C VAL A 293 73.85 92.48 -12.32
N LEU A 294 74.17 92.39 -11.03
CA LEU A 294 73.75 91.28 -10.15
C LEU A 294 72.31 91.30 -9.57
N ARG A 295 71.44 92.26 -9.94
CA ARG A 295 70.25 92.60 -9.13
C ARG A 295 68.88 92.02 -9.53
N LYS A 296 68.74 91.31 -10.67
CA LYS A 296 67.43 91.04 -11.32
C LYS A 296 66.84 89.62 -11.22
N ILE A 297 67.46 88.67 -10.50
CA ILE A 297 67.15 87.22 -10.64
C ILE A 297 66.21 86.66 -9.53
N LYS A 298 65.63 87.50 -8.66
CA LYS A 298 65.00 87.03 -7.39
C LYS A 298 63.46 87.04 -7.32
N GLU A 299 62.73 87.27 -8.41
CA GLU A 299 61.29 87.61 -8.36
C GLU A 299 60.33 86.56 -8.99
N GLU A 300 60.81 85.43 -9.51
CA GLU A 300 60.01 84.55 -10.40
C GLU A 300 59.46 83.24 -9.78
N ASP A 301 59.85 82.85 -8.57
CA ASP A 301 59.62 81.47 -8.05
C ASP A 301 58.30 81.21 -7.27
N ASP A 302 57.49 82.24 -6.94
CA ASP A 302 56.38 82.12 -5.96
C ASP A 302 55.01 81.61 -6.50
N GLN A 303 54.87 81.23 -7.78
CA GLN A 303 53.53 81.07 -8.42
C GLN A 303 52.98 79.64 -8.60
N VAL A 304 53.72 78.56 -8.27
CA VAL A 304 53.37 77.19 -8.73
C VAL A 304 52.55 76.34 -7.71
N LEU A 305 52.39 76.80 -6.47
CA LEU A 305 51.90 75.97 -5.35
C LEU A 305 50.37 75.82 -5.17
N ALA A 306 49.53 76.46 -6.00
CA ALA A 306 48.10 76.66 -5.68
C ALA A 306 47.08 75.70 -6.32
N TYR A 307 47.46 74.78 -7.22
CA TYR A 307 46.50 74.10 -8.12
C TYR A 307 46.00 72.70 -7.68
N GLN A 308 46.69 72.00 -6.78
CA GLN A 308 46.47 70.55 -6.59
C GLN A 308 45.40 70.15 -5.54
N MET A 309 44.81 71.10 -4.81
CA MET A 309 43.92 70.82 -3.66
C MET A 309 42.41 70.67 -3.98
N LYS A 310 41.98 70.73 -5.24
CA LYS A 310 40.55 70.95 -5.59
C LYS A 310 39.80 69.81 -6.32
N LYS A 311 40.36 68.59 -6.43
CA LYS A 311 39.78 67.53 -7.28
C LYS A 311 39.45 66.20 -6.58
N ALA A 312 39.51 66.14 -5.24
CA ALA A 312 39.42 64.89 -4.49
C ALA A 312 38.07 64.60 -3.81
N GLU A 313 37.10 65.53 -3.86
CA GLU A 313 35.90 65.47 -3.00
C GLU A 313 34.63 64.89 -3.70
N ASP A 314 34.57 64.90 -5.03
CA ASP A 314 33.32 64.57 -5.79
C ASP A 314 32.99 63.08 -5.94
N LEU A 315 33.85 62.15 -5.48
CA LEU A 315 33.70 60.70 -5.73
C LEU A 315 33.20 59.86 -4.54
N LYS A 316 32.80 60.48 -3.42
CA LYS A 316 32.36 59.77 -2.19
C LYS A 316 30.86 59.85 -1.87
N ARG A 317 30.01 60.32 -2.78
CA ARG A 317 28.62 60.70 -2.44
C ARG A 317 27.51 60.08 -3.31
N ARG A 318 27.72 58.86 -3.85
CA ARG A 318 26.76 58.21 -4.78
C ARG A 318 26.57 56.69 -4.65
N GLU A 319 27.14 56.01 -3.64
CA GLU A 319 27.08 54.54 -3.54
C GLU A 319 26.35 54.00 -2.28
N GLU A 320 25.66 54.85 -1.50
CA GLU A 320 25.08 54.46 -0.20
C GLU A 320 23.53 54.51 -0.12
N GLU A 321 22.79 54.86 -1.19
CA GLU A 321 21.34 55.21 -1.09
C GLU A 321 20.30 54.24 -1.73
N GLU A 322 20.67 53.16 -2.45
CA GLU A 322 19.67 52.27 -3.09
C GLU A 322 19.74 50.78 -2.69
N ALA A 323 20.14 50.49 -1.45
CA ALA A 323 20.07 49.14 -0.87
C ALA A 323 18.69 48.77 -0.26
N GLU A 324 17.75 49.73 -0.14
CA GLU A 324 16.57 49.58 0.73
C GLU A 324 15.27 49.09 0.05
N ARG A 325 15.20 49.02 -1.30
CA ARG A 325 13.97 48.59 -2.02
C ARG A 325 13.77 47.06 -2.12
N ARG A 326 14.03 46.32 -1.03
CA ARG A 326 13.78 44.87 -0.92
C ARG A 326 12.88 44.48 0.26
N HIS A 327 12.02 45.39 0.71
CA HIS A 327 11.12 45.19 1.86
C HIS A 327 9.63 44.99 1.51
N GLU A 328 9.31 44.58 0.28
CA GLU A 328 7.92 44.38 -0.20
C GLU A 328 7.43 42.91 -0.17
N ALA A 329 8.23 41.98 0.36
CA ALA A 329 7.93 40.54 0.35
C ALA A 329 7.04 40.04 1.52
N GLU A 330 6.39 40.94 2.27
CA GLU A 330 5.80 40.64 3.59
C GLU A 330 4.26 40.80 3.70
N LEU A 331 3.53 40.70 2.59
CA LEU A 331 2.06 40.86 2.57
C LEU A 331 1.31 39.61 2.05
N ARG A 332 1.41 38.50 2.79
CA ARG A 332 0.70 37.25 2.49
C ARG A 332 -0.16 36.63 3.59
N CYS A 333 -0.19 37.20 4.81
CA CYS A 333 -0.87 36.59 5.96
C CYS A 333 -1.67 37.57 6.84
N ALA A 334 -2.90 37.91 6.44
CA ALA A 334 -3.89 38.50 7.36
C ALA A 334 -5.34 38.18 6.95
N LYS A 335 -6.05 37.39 7.79
CA LYS A 335 -7.53 37.20 7.81
C LYS A 335 -8.18 36.82 6.46
N LEU A 336 -8.49 35.54 6.15
CA LEU A 336 -9.23 34.55 6.95
C LEU A 336 -10.49 35.09 7.65
N ARG A 337 -11.62 34.40 7.43
CA ARG A 337 -12.82 34.33 8.30
C ARG A 337 -13.61 35.63 8.53
N SER A 338 -14.53 35.96 7.60
CA SER A 338 -15.71 36.79 7.94
C SER A 338 -16.91 36.69 6.97
N MET A 339 -17.01 35.68 6.10
CA MET A 339 -18.14 35.61 5.13
C MET A 339 -18.56 34.19 4.73
N GLN A 340 -18.74 33.33 5.72
CA GLN A 340 -19.75 32.27 5.67
C GLN A 340 -20.90 32.68 6.61
N GLU A 341 -22.05 31.99 6.47
CA GLU A 341 -23.02 31.81 7.58
C GLU A 341 -23.96 32.99 7.93
N LYS A 342 -24.88 33.41 7.03
CA LYS A 342 -26.19 34.01 7.44
C LYS A 342 -27.34 34.22 6.43
N MET A 343 -27.43 33.51 5.30
CA MET A 343 -28.62 33.60 4.40
C MET A 343 -29.27 32.22 4.15
N ALA A 344 -30.00 31.74 5.16
CA ALA A 344 -30.92 30.61 5.06
C ALA A 344 -32.28 31.02 5.64
N ASN A 345 -33.36 30.46 5.07
CA ASN A 345 -34.80 30.60 5.41
C ASN A 345 -35.59 31.65 4.62
N GLU A 346 -36.35 31.18 3.62
CA GLU A 346 -37.55 31.82 3.06
C GLU A 346 -38.40 30.75 2.33
N LYS A 347 -39.38 30.14 3.04
CA LYS A 347 -40.18 29.01 2.52
C LYS A 347 -41.55 28.83 3.22
N ALA A 348 -42.31 29.90 3.44
CA ALA A 348 -43.45 29.88 4.38
C ALA A 348 -44.74 30.65 4.01
N GLU A 349 -44.98 31.05 2.75
CA GLU A 349 -46.04 32.04 2.43
C GLU A 349 -47.04 31.69 1.29
N LEU A 350 -47.34 30.42 1.00
CA LEU A 350 -48.30 30.06 -0.07
C LEU A 350 -49.24 28.87 0.25
N ASP A 351 -50.16 29.00 1.22
CA ASP A 351 -51.22 27.98 1.44
C ASP A 351 -52.52 28.45 2.16
N GLU A 352 -53.14 29.58 1.77
CA GLU A 352 -54.30 30.16 2.53
C GLU A 352 -55.62 30.46 1.76
N LEU A 353 -55.79 30.10 0.47
CA LEU A 353 -56.94 30.60 -0.34
C LEU A 353 -57.76 29.54 -1.12
N ARG A 354 -58.40 28.58 -0.43
CA ARG A 354 -59.36 27.64 -1.09
C ARG A 354 -60.63 27.23 -0.29
N ALA A 355 -60.90 27.79 0.89
CA ALA A 355 -61.82 27.17 1.87
C ALA A 355 -63.29 27.69 1.97
N LYS A 356 -63.84 28.48 1.03
CA LYS A 356 -65.10 29.26 1.29
C LYS A 356 -66.23 29.21 0.22
N ARG A 357 -66.72 28.05 -0.23
CA ARG A 357 -67.88 27.97 -1.19
C ARG A 357 -68.92 26.82 -1.02
N ALA A 358 -69.02 26.13 0.12
CA ALA A 358 -69.78 24.87 0.23
C ALA A 358 -71.18 24.91 0.91
N ALA A 359 -71.80 26.07 1.13
CA ALA A 359 -72.80 26.22 2.20
C ALA A 359 -74.32 26.25 1.83
N GLU A 360 -74.73 26.47 0.58
CA GLU A 360 -76.02 27.18 0.31
C GLU A 360 -77.19 26.35 -0.30
N ALA A 361 -77.14 25.02 -0.33
CA ALA A 361 -78.01 24.21 -1.21
C ALA A 361 -79.23 23.46 -0.58
N ARG A 362 -79.75 23.85 0.60
CA ARG A 362 -80.62 22.96 1.43
C ARG A 362 -82.12 23.30 1.61
N GLU A 363 -82.69 24.32 0.98
CA GLU A 363 -83.96 24.93 1.48
C GLU A 363 -85.30 24.47 0.85
N ARG A 364 -85.34 23.66 -0.22
CA ARG A 364 -86.55 23.52 -1.07
C ARG A 364 -87.51 22.35 -0.76
N GLN A 365 -87.93 22.14 0.49
CA GLN A 365 -88.98 21.15 0.84
C GLN A 365 -90.23 21.82 1.44
N ALA A 366 -91.33 21.89 0.66
CA ALA A 366 -92.67 22.37 1.03
C ALA A 366 -93.69 22.15 -0.14
N ARG A 367 -95.02 21.99 0.03
CA ARG A 367 -95.84 21.52 1.18
C ARG A 367 -97.31 21.19 0.75
N GLU A 368 -97.53 20.58 -0.42
CA GLU A 368 -98.83 20.58 -1.16
C GLU A 368 -99.94 19.63 -0.63
N ALA A 369 -100.53 19.96 0.53
CA ALA A 369 -101.74 19.36 1.13
C ALA A 369 -102.94 20.36 1.06
N ASP A 370 -104.24 20.03 1.12
CA ASP A 370 -105.00 18.78 1.34
C ASP A 370 -106.50 18.95 0.87
N LEU A 371 -107.46 18.19 1.42
CA LEU A 371 -108.82 18.60 1.92
C LEU A 371 -110.09 17.95 1.33
N ALA A 372 -110.15 17.52 0.08
CA ALA A 372 -111.40 17.65 -0.72
C ALA A 372 -112.52 16.56 -0.64
N GLN A 373 -112.74 15.80 0.46
CA GLN A 373 -113.33 14.43 0.35
C GLN A 373 -114.68 14.03 1.02
N ALA A 374 -115.40 14.86 1.78
CA ALA A 374 -116.29 14.33 2.86
C ALA A 374 -117.72 13.76 2.57
N ARG A 375 -118.41 14.01 1.44
CA ARG A 375 -119.91 14.02 1.43
C ARG A 375 -120.71 12.79 0.91
N LYS A 376 -120.12 11.77 0.30
CA LYS A 376 -120.83 10.69 -0.46
C LYS A 376 -121.64 9.65 0.38
N HIS A 377 -122.06 9.98 1.60
CA HIS A 377 -121.82 9.07 2.74
C HIS A 377 -123.05 8.38 3.40
N LYS A 378 -124.29 8.50 2.88
CA LYS A 378 -125.51 8.25 3.70
C LYS A 378 -126.54 7.25 3.17
N GLU A 379 -126.92 7.30 1.89
CA GLU A 379 -127.89 6.34 1.32
C GLU A 379 -127.29 4.94 1.17
N GLU A 380 -125.96 4.86 1.14
CA GLU A 380 -125.17 3.63 1.30
C GLU A 380 -125.64 2.77 2.50
N MET A 381 -126.27 3.35 3.54
CA MET A 381 -126.39 2.78 4.90
C MET A 381 -127.43 1.67 5.13
N ASP A 382 -128.52 1.58 4.35
CA ASP A 382 -129.58 0.56 4.57
C ASP A 382 -129.53 -0.61 3.58
N GLU A 383 -129.08 -0.40 2.33
CA GLU A 383 -128.57 -1.51 1.50
C GLU A 383 -127.37 -2.18 2.19
N LEU A 384 -126.48 -1.36 2.79
CA LEU A 384 -125.47 -1.84 3.74
C LEU A 384 -126.07 -2.73 4.84
N ARG A 385 -127.35 -2.65 5.24
CA ARG A 385 -127.88 -3.41 6.38
C ARG A 385 -128.31 -4.83 6.04
N ARG A 386 -128.91 -5.07 4.87
CA ARG A 386 -129.15 -6.44 4.37
C ARG A 386 -127.88 -7.05 3.81
N ALA A 387 -127.12 -6.26 3.05
CA ALA A 387 -125.77 -6.64 2.66
C ALA A 387 -124.91 -6.97 3.89
N ARG A 388 -125.00 -6.24 5.02
CA ARG A 388 -124.27 -6.58 6.27
C ARG A 388 -124.63 -7.95 6.83
N ASN A 389 -125.87 -8.44 6.72
CA ASN A 389 -126.25 -9.75 7.27
C ASN A 389 -125.77 -10.90 6.36
N ASP A 390 -125.97 -10.79 5.04
CA ASP A 390 -125.48 -11.80 4.11
C ASP A 390 -123.95 -11.75 4.01
N GLN A 391 -123.35 -10.56 4.03
CA GLN A 391 -121.91 -10.36 4.23
C GLN A 391 -121.46 -10.82 5.62
N ALA A 392 -122.28 -10.82 6.67
CA ALA A 392 -121.89 -11.38 7.97
C ALA A 392 -121.83 -12.91 7.91
N MET A 393 -122.82 -13.58 7.33
CA MET A 393 -122.81 -15.04 7.16
C MET A 393 -121.75 -15.49 6.14
N HIS A 394 -121.52 -14.70 5.09
CA HIS A 394 -120.45 -14.93 4.13
C HIS A 394 -119.07 -14.57 4.70
N ARG A 395 -118.96 -13.57 5.59
CA ARG A 395 -117.74 -13.29 6.38
C ARG A 395 -117.50 -14.33 7.45
N GLU A 396 -118.52 -14.93 8.07
CA GLU A 396 -118.37 -16.06 9.00
C GLU A 396 -117.77 -17.25 8.25
N ARG A 397 -118.40 -17.67 7.14
CA ARG A 397 -117.90 -18.79 6.33
C ARG A 397 -116.56 -18.48 5.65
N ALA A 398 -116.34 -17.24 5.21
CA ALA A 398 -115.04 -16.79 4.72
C ALA A 398 -114.02 -16.83 5.85
N ARG A 399 -114.24 -16.17 7.00
CA ARG A 399 -113.35 -16.19 8.18
C ARG A 399 -113.04 -17.60 8.66
N VAL A 400 -113.96 -18.55 8.61
CA VAL A 400 -113.67 -19.94 8.99
C VAL A 400 -112.77 -20.62 7.95
N LYS A 401 -113.06 -20.46 6.65
CA LYS A 401 -112.19 -20.99 5.57
C LYS A 401 -110.82 -20.30 5.53
N GLU A 402 -110.81 -19.00 5.75
CA GLU A 402 -109.66 -18.11 5.78
C GLU A 402 -108.84 -18.36 7.05
N ALA A 403 -109.45 -18.61 8.22
CA ALA A 403 -108.73 -19.03 9.42
C ALA A 403 -108.14 -20.45 9.27
N THR A 404 -108.85 -21.38 8.61
CA THR A 404 -108.29 -22.73 8.34
C THR A 404 -107.22 -22.73 7.24
N LEU A 405 -107.30 -21.81 6.27
CA LEU A 405 -106.22 -21.54 5.31
C LEU A 405 -105.04 -20.86 6.02
N GLN A 406 -105.27 -19.78 6.76
CA GLN A 406 -104.26 -19.08 7.56
C GLN A 406 -103.60 -20.00 8.59
N GLN A 407 -104.31 -20.96 9.20
CA GLN A 407 -103.72 -21.98 10.06
C GLN A 407 -102.80 -22.91 9.26
N ARG A 408 -103.23 -23.42 8.10
CA ARG A 408 -102.38 -24.28 7.26
C ARG A 408 -101.20 -23.54 6.64
N GLU A 409 -101.39 -22.28 6.27
CA GLU A 409 -100.35 -21.38 5.78
C GLU A 409 -99.39 -21.03 6.92
N TYR A 410 -99.88 -20.73 8.12
CA TYR A 410 -99.07 -20.52 9.33
C TYR A 410 -98.27 -21.77 9.68
N ASP A 411 -98.88 -22.95 9.72
CA ASP A 411 -98.20 -24.21 10.00
C ASP A 411 -97.13 -24.51 8.95
N SER A 412 -97.44 -24.29 7.66
CA SER A 412 -96.47 -24.43 6.55
C SER A 412 -95.32 -23.42 6.64
N ILE A 413 -95.62 -22.16 6.95
CA ILE A 413 -94.62 -21.10 7.19
C ILE A 413 -93.80 -21.41 8.44
N MET A 414 -94.39 -21.94 9.50
CA MET A 414 -93.68 -22.32 10.72
C MET A 414 -92.73 -23.48 10.48
N VAL A 415 -93.13 -24.51 9.74
CA VAL A 415 -92.24 -25.61 9.30
C VAL A 415 -91.11 -25.06 8.42
N GLN A 416 -91.39 -24.12 7.50
CA GLN A 416 -90.35 -23.47 6.70
C GLN A 416 -89.39 -22.66 7.58
N VAL A 417 -89.90 -21.82 8.49
CA VAL A 417 -89.13 -21.00 9.44
C VAL A 417 -88.30 -21.84 10.41
N GLU A 418 -88.79 -23.01 10.83
CA GLU A 418 -88.02 -23.96 11.63
C GLU A 418 -86.90 -24.61 10.81
N SER A 419 -87.18 -25.01 9.56
CA SER A 419 -86.15 -25.53 8.65
C SER A 419 -85.09 -24.47 8.32
N ASP A 420 -85.48 -23.21 8.16
CA ASP A 420 -84.57 -22.09 7.94
C ASP A 420 -83.78 -21.72 9.19
N LYS A 421 -84.40 -21.70 10.37
CA LYS A 421 -83.67 -21.56 11.63
C LYS A 421 -82.64 -22.69 11.82
N ALA A 422 -82.98 -23.93 11.46
CA ALA A 422 -82.05 -25.05 11.52
C ALA A 422 -80.91 -24.89 10.52
N ARG A 423 -81.21 -24.48 9.28
CA ARG A 423 -80.24 -24.19 8.21
C ARG A 423 -79.27 -23.08 8.60
N VAL A 424 -79.78 -21.94 9.07
CA VAL A 424 -78.98 -20.78 9.52
C VAL A 424 -78.10 -21.15 10.72
N LYS A 425 -78.64 -21.86 11.73
CA LYS A 425 -77.82 -22.36 12.86
C LYS A 425 -76.68 -23.27 12.40
N ALA A 426 -76.95 -24.20 11.48
CA ALA A 426 -75.94 -25.09 10.94
C ALA A 426 -74.86 -24.35 10.13
N GLU A 427 -75.25 -23.29 9.40
CA GLU A 427 -74.32 -22.43 8.67
C GLU A 427 -73.48 -21.55 9.62
N GLU A 428 -74.10 -20.99 10.67
CA GLU A 428 -73.40 -20.25 11.72
C GLU A 428 -72.36 -21.11 12.44
N GLU A 429 -72.70 -22.34 12.84
CA GLU A 429 -71.76 -23.26 13.48
C GLU A 429 -70.60 -23.64 12.55
N LYS A 430 -70.87 -23.91 11.26
CA LYS A 430 -69.81 -24.10 10.25
C LYS A 430 -68.91 -22.86 10.13
N ARG A 431 -69.49 -21.66 10.15
CA ARG A 431 -68.77 -20.38 10.05
C ARG A 431 -67.95 -20.08 11.31
N LYS A 432 -68.45 -20.42 12.50
CA LYS A 432 -67.70 -20.38 13.78
C LYS A 432 -66.52 -21.35 13.76
N LEU A 433 -66.73 -22.60 13.33
CA LEU A 433 -65.67 -23.61 13.21
C LEU A 433 -64.59 -23.20 12.20
N ALA A 434 -64.98 -22.67 11.03
CA ALA A 434 -64.04 -22.14 10.04
C ALA A 434 -63.25 -20.94 10.59
N SER A 435 -63.89 -20.02 11.32
CA SER A 435 -63.23 -18.88 11.97
C SER A 435 -62.26 -19.33 13.07
N MET A 436 -62.61 -20.36 13.85
CA MET A 436 -61.75 -20.99 14.85
C MET A 436 -60.52 -21.65 14.22
N ALA A 437 -60.70 -22.38 13.12
CA ALA A 437 -59.60 -22.99 12.37
C ALA A 437 -58.66 -21.93 11.78
N HIS A 438 -59.22 -20.87 11.16
CA HIS A 438 -58.44 -19.74 10.65
C HIS A 438 -57.68 -19.00 11.75
N ARG A 439 -58.29 -18.79 12.94
CA ARG A 439 -57.61 -18.21 14.11
C ARG A 439 -56.42 -19.06 14.55
N ARG A 440 -56.58 -20.38 14.64
CA ARG A 440 -55.48 -21.31 14.99
C ARG A 440 -54.36 -21.27 13.95
N ALA A 441 -54.70 -21.23 12.67
CA ALA A 441 -53.71 -21.09 11.59
C ALA A 441 -52.93 -19.76 11.68
N LEU A 442 -53.61 -18.64 11.95
CA LEU A 442 -52.96 -17.34 12.20
C LEU A 442 -52.05 -17.36 13.43
N GLN A 443 -52.47 -17.97 14.54
CA GLN A 443 -51.63 -18.11 15.74
C GLN A 443 -50.35 -18.91 15.43
N SER A 444 -50.48 -20.05 14.74
CA SER A 444 -49.32 -20.85 14.28
C SER A 444 -48.37 -20.03 13.38
N GLN A 445 -48.90 -19.28 12.42
CA GLN A 445 -48.10 -18.41 11.55
C GLN A 445 -47.40 -17.26 12.31
N ILE A 446 -48.02 -16.72 13.37
CA ILE A 446 -47.41 -15.70 14.22
C ILE A 446 -46.25 -16.31 15.01
N GLU A 447 -46.46 -17.46 15.66
CA GLU A 447 -45.40 -18.18 16.39
C GLU A 447 -44.22 -18.56 15.49
N GLU A 448 -44.50 -19.08 14.28
CA GLU A 448 -43.47 -19.42 13.31
C GLU A 448 -42.68 -18.18 12.86
N LYS A 449 -43.36 -17.07 12.54
CA LYS A 449 -42.70 -15.80 12.21
C LYS A 449 -41.89 -15.24 13.37
N GLU A 450 -42.32 -15.40 14.62
CA GLU A 450 -41.54 -15.00 15.79
C GLU A 450 -40.30 -15.88 16.00
N ARG A 451 -40.42 -17.19 15.82
CA ARG A 451 -39.27 -18.13 15.86
C ARG A 451 -38.27 -17.77 14.76
N LEU A 452 -38.73 -17.52 13.53
CA LEU A 452 -37.87 -17.08 12.42
C LEU A 452 -37.21 -15.72 12.70
N LYS A 453 -37.94 -14.74 13.28
CA LYS A 453 -37.34 -13.47 13.71
C LYS A 453 -36.24 -13.68 14.75
N LYS A 454 -36.46 -14.51 15.77
CA LYS A 454 -35.45 -14.84 16.79
C LYS A 454 -34.22 -15.53 16.17
N LEU A 455 -34.43 -16.52 15.29
CA LEU A 455 -33.35 -17.21 14.58
C LEU A 455 -32.56 -16.27 13.65
N THR A 456 -33.22 -15.38 12.91
CA THR A 456 -32.52 -14.39 12.06
C THR A 456 -31.79 -13.33 12.87
N PHE A 457 -32.26 -12.98 14.08
CA PHE A 457 -31.54 -12.10 14.99
C PHE A 457 -30.28 -12.79 15.54
N ILE A 458 -30.40 -14.04 15.99
CA ILE A 458 -29.27 -14.86 16.45
C ILE A 458 -28.24 -15.00 15.33
N LYS A 459 -28.64 -15.38 14.11
CA LYS A 459 -27.74 -15.49 12.95
C LYS A 459 -27.01 -14.18 12.64
N LYS A 460 -27.69 -13.03 12.68
CA LYS A 460 -27.04 -11.72 12.50
C LYS A 460 -26.05 -11.39 13.61
N GLN A 461 -26.31 -11.86 14.84
CA GLN A 461 -25.41 -11.69 15.97
C GLN A 461 -24.19 -12.63 15.87
N GLU A 462 -24.39 -13.87 15.44
CA GLU A 462 -23.34 -14.85 15.11
C GLU A 462 -22.48 -14.38 13.94
N GLU A 463 -23.08 -13.89 12.84
CA GLU A 463 -22.40 -13.24 11.71
C GLU A 463 -21.58 -12.03 12.19
N GLY A 464 -22.16 -11.19 13.06
CA GLY A 464 -21.47 -10.03 13.63
C GLY A 464 -20.35 -10.40 14.63
N GLN A 465 -20.41 -11.58 15.27
CA GLN A 465 -19.32 -12.12 16.09
C GLN A 465 -18.23 -12.75 15.23
N ALA A 466 -18.61 -13.56 14.24
CA ALA A 466 -17.71 -14.18 13.27
C ALA A 466 -16.89 -13.12 12.52
N LEU A 467 -17.52 -12.04 12.04
CA LEU A 467 -16.82 -10.91 11.43
C LEU A 467 -15.80 -10.26 12.38
N LYS A 468 -16.13 -10.09 13.66
CA LYS A 468 -15.19 -9.55 14.66
C LYS A 468 -14.02 -10.50 14.92
N GLU A 469 -14.27 -11.81 14.97
CA GLU A 469 -13.22 -12.83 15.08
C GLU A 469 -12.34 -12.87 13.83
N GLU A 470 -12.91 -12.74 12.63
CA GLU A 470 -12.16 -12.65 11.37
C GLU A 470 -11.27 -11.40 11.36
N PHE A 471 -11.82 -10.22 11.68
CA PHE A 471 -11.01 -8.99 11.83
C PHE A 471 -9.92 -9.12 12.89
N ALA A 472 -10.18 -9.76 14.04
CA ALA A 472 -9.17 -9.99 15.07
C ALA A 472 -8.05 -10.94 14.59
N ARG A 473 -8.41 -12.02 13.89
CA ARG A 473 -7.44 -12.96 13.29
C ARG A 473 -6.63 -12.30 12.17
N GLU A 474 -7.23 -11.42 11.37
CA GLU A 474 -6.52 -10.65 10.36
C GLU A 474 -5.56 -9.64 10.99
N LEU A 475 -5.96 -8.94 12.06
CA LEU A 475 -5.07 -8.07 12.83
C LEU A 475 -3.89 -8.84 13.43
N GLU A 476 -4.12 -9.94 14.14
CA GLU A 476 -3.04 -10.79 14.66
C GLU A 476 -2.08 -11.26 13.56
N LYS A 477 -2.62 -11.63 12.40
CA LYS A 477 -1.82 -12.10 11.27
C LYS A 477 -0.96 -10.97 10.68
N LEU A 478 -1.52 -9.78 10.53
CA LEU A 478 -0.79 -8.59 10.08
C LEU A 478 0.28 -8.15 11.09
N GLU A 479 0.02 -8.28 12.40
CA GLU A 479 1.03 -8.04 13.43
C GLU A 479 2.17 -9.07 13.40
N ARG A 480 1.88 -10.35 13.13
CA ARG A 480 2.92 -11.37 12.90
C ARG A 480 3.78 -11.03 11.68
N ILE A 481 3.14 -10.68 10.55
CA ILE A 481 3.85 -10.24 9.33
C ILE A 481 4.70 -8.99 9.61
N ARG A 482 4.20 -8.01 10.39
CA ARG A 482 5.00 -6.84 10.81
C ARG A 482 6.25 -7.26 11.58
N MET A 483 6.13 -8.20 12.52
CA MET A 483 7.25 -8.68 13.32
C MET A 483 8.25 -9.49 12.49
N GLU A 484 7.76 -10.30 11.54
CA GLU A 484 8.57 -11.05 10.56
C GLU A 484 9.35 -10.09 9.64
N GLU A 485 8.68 -9.15 8.95
CA GLU A 485 9.35 -8.18 8.06
C GLU A 485 10.33 -7.27 8.82
N VAL A 486 10.01 -6.85 10.05
CA VAL A 486 10.95 -6.11 10.91
C VAL A 486 12.15 -6.98 11.31
N GLY A 487 11.94 -8.27 11.56
CA GLY A 487 13.00 -9.25 11.83
C GLY A 487 13.94 -9.42 10.64
N GLU A 488 13.39 -9.70 9.46
CA GLU A 488 14.13 -9.83 8.19
C GLU A 488 15.00 -8.59 7.91
N LEU A 489 14.48 -7.38 8.18
CA LEU A 489 15.23 -6.14 7.99
C LEU A 489 16.38 -5.97 9.01
N VAL A 490 16.19 -6.39 10.26
CA VAL A 490 17.27 -6.39 11.27
C VAL A 490 18.34 -7.42 10.91
N GLU A 491 17.96 -8.62 10.46
CA GLU A 491 18.89 -9.64 9.97
C GLU A 491 19.65 -9.20 8.72
N ALA A 492 19.00 -8.44 7.82
CA ALA A 492 19.64 -7.79 6.67
C ALA A 492 20.57 -6.60 7.04
N GLY A 493 20.76 -6.32 8.33
CA GLY A 493 21.68 -5.28 8.82
C GLY A 493 21.14 -3.85 8.74
N VAL A 494 19.83 -3.66 8.58
CA VAL A 494 19.20 -2.32 8.60
C VAL A 494 19.29 -1.73 10.01
N ASN A 495 19.68 -0.46 10.11
CA ASN A 495 19.82 0.22 11.39
C ASN A 495 18.45 0.26 12.13
N PRO A 496 18.32 -0.32 13.34
CA PRO A 496 17.05 -0.39 14.07
C PRO A 496 16.37 0.96 14.34
N LEU A 497 17.13 2.07 14.33
CA LEU A 497 16.60 3.43 14.47
C LEU A 497 15.60 3.77 13.36
N TYR A 498 15.89 3.38 12.11
CA TYR A 498 15.04 3.67 10.95
C TYR A 498 13.82 2.73 10.83
N LEU A 499 13.80 1.65 11.61
CA LEU A 499 12.65 0.74 11.72
C LEU A 499 11.63 1.17 12.79
N SER A 500 11.88 2.27 13.51
CA SER A 500 11.00 2.79 14.57
C SER A 500 9.60 3.11 14.06
N GLU A 501 9.47 3.81 12.92
CA GLU A 501 8.16 4.12 12.30
C GLU A 501 7.39 2.87 11.86
N MET A 502 8.09 1.81 11.41
CA MET A 502 7.49 0.54 11.01
C MET A 502 7.00 -0.26 12.23
N LYS A 503 7.78 -0.25 13.33
CA LYS A 503 7.40 -0.86 14.62
C LYS A 503 6.21 -0.14 15.28
N ALA A 504 6.15 1.18 15.19
CA ALA A 504 5.09 2.01 15.75
C ALA A 504 3.81 2.07 14.90
N LEU A 505 3.75 1.35 13.78
CA LEU A 505 2.63 1.39 12.85
C LEU A 505 1.38 0.74 13.45
N VAL A 506 0.34 1.55 13.63
CA VAL A 506 -0.97 1.13 14.16
C VAL A 506 -1.82 0.53 13.03
N ILE A 507 -1.78 -0.80 12.92
CA ILE A 507 -2.42 -1.54 11.82
C ILE A 507 -3.94 -1.34 11.79
N GLU A 508 -4.61 -1.28 12.95
CA GLU A 508 -6.06 -1.05 13.07
C GLU A 508 -6.56 0.20 12.32
N LYS A 509 -5.74 1.24 12.22
CA LYS A 509 -6.09 2.50 11.54
C LYS A 509 -5.98 2.44 10.02
N GLN A 510 -5.37 1.39 9.47
CA GLN A 510 -5.11 1.19 8.04
C GLN A 510 -6.08 0.21 7.38
N ILE A 511 -7.00 -0.39 8.15
CA ILE A 511 -8.05 -1.33 7.67
C ILE A 511 -9.42 -0.61 7.57
N ARG A 512 -9.53 0.62 8.08
CA ARG A 512 -10.71 1.50 7.96
C ARG A 512 -10.68 2.31 6.67
#